data_AF-A0A958ENP6-F1
#
_entry.id   AF-A0A958ENP6-F1
#
_cell.length_a   1.000
_cell.length_b   1.000
_cell.length_c   1.000
_cell.angle_alpha   90.00
_cell.angle_beta   90.00
_cell.angle_gamma   90.00
#
_symmetry.space_group_name_H-M   'P 1'
#
loop_
_entity.id
_entity.type
_entity.pdbx_description
1 polymer ?
#
loop_
_entity_poly.entity_id
_entity_poly.type
_entity_poly.pdbx_seq_one_letter_code
_entity_poly.pdbx_strand_id
1 'polypeptide(L)'
;MKKRALILAPHTDDGEFGCGGTIAKYIDQGHDVYYAAFSACKQSVLPDFPEDILVTEVKNATKTLGIKSDHLILFDFEVRTFNYYRQEILQKIIEIRNEIKPDIVFMPSVNDIHQDHHTIANEGIRAFKFSTIMCYEVPWNNFTFNTSSFIYLSENHIEAKINALKEY
;
A
#
# COMPACT_ATOMS: atom_id res chain seq x y z
N MET A 1 9.29 -7.78 -20.48
CA MET A 1 9.88 -6.48 -20.09
C MET A 1 9.68 -6.29 -18.60
N LYS A 2 10.67 -5.71 -17.91
CA LYS A 2 10.56 -5.36 -16.48
C LYS A 2 9.50 -4.27 -16.30
N LYS A 3 8.56 -4.47 -15.37
CA LYS A 3 7.52 -3.50 -15.02
C LYS A 3 7.82 -2.82 -13.69
N ARG A 4 7.19 -1.67 -13.46
CA ARG A 4 7.15 -0.97 -12.19
C ARG A 4 5.75 -1.01 -11.62
N ALA A 5 5.59 -1.60 -10.44
CA ALA A 5 4.35 -1.58 -9.68
C ALA A 5 4.46 -0.58 -8.52
N LEU A 6 3.42 0.20 -8.30
CA LEU A 6 3.31 1.10 -7.16
C LEU A 6 2.17 0.63 -6.24
N ILE A 7 2.46 0.48 -4.96
CA ILE A 7 1.48 0.21 -3.91
C ILE A 7 1.22 1.52 -3.17
N LEU A 8 -0.04 1.96 -3.15
CA LEU A 8 -0.50 3.09 -2.34
C LEU A 8 -1.17 2.53 -1.09
N ALA A 9 -0.50 2.61 0.06
CA ALA A 9 -0.98 2.11 1.33
C ALA A 9 -1.38 3.27 2.24
N PRO A 10 -2.67 3.42 2.62
CA PRO A 10 -3.09 4.45 3.56
C PRO A 10 -2.27 4.43 4.86
N HIS A 11 -2.15 3.25 5.47
CA HIS A 11 -1.40 2.98 6.67
C HIS A 11 -0.26 1.99 6.40
N THR A 12 0.59 1.79 7.42
CA THR A 12 1.84 1.05 7.28
C THR A 12 1.66 -0.42 6.92
N ASP A 13 0.55 -1.07 7.26
CA ASP A 13 0.28 -2.51 7.10
C ASP A 13 -0.64 -2.86 5.92
N ASP A 14 -1.31 -1.87 5.34
CA ASP A 14 -2.39 -2.08 4.35
C ASP A 14 -1.92 -2.78 3.08
N GLY A 15 -0.75 -2.42 2.56
CA GLY A 15 -0.25 -2.96 1.30
C GLY A 15 0.13 -4.44 1.42
N GLU A 16 0.80 -4.81 2.51
CA GLU A 16 1.18 -6.19 2.84
C GLU A 16 -0.07 -7.03 3.10
N PHE A 17 -1.00 -6.49 3.89
CA PHE A 17 -2.24 -7.18 4.20
C PHE A 17 -3.13 -7.35 2.96
N GLY A 18 -3.36 -6.28 2.21
CA GLY A 18 -4.24 -6.29 1.04
C GLY A 18 -3.65 -7.05 -0.15
N CYS A 19 -2.36 -6.87 -0.44
CA CYS A 19 -1.75 -7.40 -1.66
C CYS A 19 -0.32 -7.95 -1.51
N GLY A 20 0.16 -8.25 -0.30
CA GLY A 20 1.52 -8.75 -0.05
C GLY A 20 1.94 -9.96 -0.89
N GLY A 21 1.02 -10.89 -1.16
CA GLY A 21 1.33 -12.03 -2.05
C GLY A 21 1.51 -11.62 -3.51
N THR A 22 0.77 -10.61 -3.96
CA THR A 22 0.96 -10.01 -5.30
C THR A 22 2.27 -9.23 -5.37
N ILE A 23 2.63 -8.50 -4.31
CA ILE A 23 3.94 -7.84 -4.19
C ILE A 23 5.06 -8.87 -4.37
N ALA A 24 5.03 -9.95 -3.57
CA ALA A 24 6.02 -11.03 -3.65
C ALA A 24 6.10 -11.63 -5.06
N LYS A 25 4.95 -11.88 -5.70
CA LYS A 25 4.89 -12.38 -7.07
C LYS A 25 5.53 -11.42 -8.08
N TYR A 26 5.27 -10.12 -7.98
CA TYR A 26 5.88 -9.14 -8.90
C TYR A 26 7.40 -9.10 -8.74
N ILE A 27 7.89 -9.20 -7.50
CA ILE A 27 9.32 -9.26 -7.19
C ILE A 27 9.95 -10.54 -7.75
N ASP A 28 9.33 -11.70 -7.56
CA ASP A 28 9.77 -12.99 -8.12
C ASP A 28 9.86 -12.97 -9.66
N GLN A 29 8.92 -12.27 -10.31
CA GLN A 29 8.92 -12.03 -11.76
C GLN A 29 9.97 -11.00 -12.22
N GLY A 30 10.80 -10.49 -11.30
CA GLY A 30 11.86 -9.53 -11.57
C GLY A 30 11.36 -8.12 -11.85
N HIS A 31 10.15 -7.75 -11.43
CA HIS A 31 9.62 -6.39 -11.53
C HIS A 31 10.12 -5.52 -10.37
N ASP A 32 10.17 -4.21 -10.58
CA ASP A 32 10.41 -3.27 -9.49
C ASP A 32 9.07 -2.96 -8.81
N VAL A 33 9.02 -3.11 -7.49
CA VAL A 33 7.87 -2.72 -6.67
C VAL A 33 8.26 -1.52 -5.82
N TYR A 34 7.40 -0.52 -5.78
CA TYR A 34 7.48 0.67 -4.95
C TYR A 34 6.30 0.69 -3.99
N TYR A 35 6.53 1.15 -2.77
CA TYR A 35 5.54 1.17 -1.71
C TYR A 35 5.47 2.56 -1.12
N ALA A 36 4.28 3.16 -1.07
CA ALA A 36 4.05 4.46 -0.47
C ALA A 36 3.05 4.33 0.69
N ALA A 37 3.52 4.46 1.92
CA ALA A 37 2.68 4.55 3.11
C ALA A 37 2.37 6.03 3.43
N PHE A 38 1.10 6.39 3.59
CA PHE A 38 0.72 7.80 3.77
C PHE A 38 0.71 8.25 5.23
N SER A 39 0.50 7.35 6.17
CA SER A 39 0.59 7.64 7.60
C SER A 39 1.49 6.65 8.31
N ALA A 40 2.28 7.16 9.25
CA ALA A 40 3.03 6.35 10.21
C ALA A 40 2.19 5.86 11.39
N CYS A 41 0.90 6.24 11.47
CA CYS A 41 -0.05 5.79 12.49
C CYS A 41 0.40 5.97 13.96
N LYS A 42 1.29 6.95 14.24
CA LYS A 42 1.86 7.18 15.58
C LYS A 42 0.81 7.32 16.69
N GLN A 43 -0.33 7.96 16.39
CA GLN A 43 -1.44 8.12 17.35
C GLN A 43 -2.17 6.81 17.69
N SER A 44 -1.98 5.76 16.90
CA SER A 44 -2.54 4.42 17.14
C SER A 44 -1.59 3.55 17.96
N VAL A 45 -0.34 4.01 18.21
CA VAL A 45 0.64 3.29 19.02
C VAL A 45 0.23 3.34 20.50
N LEU A 46 0.27 2.18 21.14
CA LEU A 46 -0.01 2.08 22.58
C LEU A 46 1.12 2.73 23.39
N PRO A 47 0.84 3.36 24.55
CA PRO A 47 1.84 4.08 25.33
C PRO A 47 3.08 3.27 25.74
N ASP A 48 2.96 1.94 25.81
CA ASP A 48 4.04 1.03 26.20
C ASP A 48 5.04 0.73 25.08
N PHE A 49 4.78 1.20 23.86
CA PHE A 49 5.62 0.97 22.69
C PHE A 49 6.34 2.25 22.22
N PRO A 50 7.49 2.14 21.55
CA PRO A 50 8.14 3.27 20.91
C PRO A 50 7.21 3.94 19.87
N GLU A 51 7.17 5.27 19.83
CA GLU A 51 6.31 6.03 18.91
C GLU A 51 6.56 5.68 17.42
N ASP A 52 7.79 5.28 17.09
CA ASP A 52 8.23 4.92 15.74
C ASP A 52 8.17 3.41 15.45
N ILE A 53 7.51 2.63 16.31
CA ILE A 53 7.46 1.17 16.16
C ILE A 53 6.88 0.76 14.80
N LEU A 54 5.73 1.32 14.39
CA LEU A 54 5.07 1.01 13.12
C LEU A 54 5.94 1.36 11.90
N VAL A 55 6.79 2.39 12.01
CA VAL A 55 7.77 2.75 10.96
C VAL A 55 8.89 1.71 10.87
N THR A 56 9.30 1.14 12.01
CA THR A 56 10.27 0.05 12.05
C THR A 56 9.67 -1.23 11.45
N GLU A 57 8.44 -1.55 11.82
CA GLU A 57 7.71 -2.74 11.37
C GLU A 57 7.48 -2.72 9.85
N VAL A 58 7.01 -1.60 9.27
CA VAL A 58 6.85 -1.51 7.80
C VAL A 58 8.17 -1.61 7.05
N LYS A 59 9.26 -1.08 7.59
CA LYS A 59 10.59 -1.25 6.99
C LYS A 59 11.02 -2.72 7.00
N ASN A 60 10.70 -3.45 8.07
CA ASN A 60 10.99 -4.88 8.15
C ASN A 60 10.07 -5.67 7.22
N ALA A 61 8.76 -5.43 7.25
CA ALA A 61 7.76 -6.12 6.44
C ALA A 61 8.04 -5.97 4.94
N THR A 62 8.27 -4.75 4.46
CA THR A 62 8.57 -4.47 3.05
C THR A 62 9.91 -5.07 2.63
N LYS A 63 10.93 -5.05 3.50
CA LYS A 63 12.20 -5.74 3.26
C LYS A 63 12.01 -7.26 3.19
N THR A 64 11.20 -7.84 4.06
CA THR A 64 10.85 -9.28 4.08
C THR A 64 10.13 -9.68 2.80
N LEU A 65 9.29 -8.81 2.22
CA LEU A 65 8.69 -9.02 0.89
C LEU A 65 9.70 -8.91 -0.26
N GLY A 66 10.89 -8.36 -0.02
CA GLY A 66 11.93 -8.13 -1.03
C GLY A 66 11.85 -6.77 -1.72
N ILE A 67 11.08 -5.83 -1.19
CA ILE A 67 11.07 -4.44 -1.67
C ILE A 67 12.43 -3.82 -1.32
N LYS A 68 13.04 -3.13 -2.29
CA LYS A 68 14.31 -2.42 -2.03
C LYS A 68 14.07 -1.27 -1.06
N SER A 69 15.03 -1.02 -0.16
CA SER A 69 14.86 0.00 0.88
C SER A 69 14.66 1.41 0.33
N ASP A 70 15.21 1.72 -0.84
CA ASP A 70 15.05 3.01 -1.55
C ASP A 70 13.73 3.11 -2.34
N HIS A 71 12.94 2.02 -2.39
CA HIS A 71 11.62 1.99 -3.01
C HIS A 71 10.48 2.13 -1.98
N LEU A 72 10.80 2.21 -0.69
CA LEU A 72 9.84 2.51 0.38
C LEU A 72 9.77 4.03 0.61
N ILE A 73 8.59 4.58 0.40
CA ILE A 73 8.27 5.99 0.59
C ILE A 73 7.33 6.09 1.80
N LEU A 74 7.73 6.86 2.80
CA LEU A 74 6.94 7.07 4.02
C LEU A 74 6.58 8.54 4.14
N PHE A 75 5.28 8.82 4.27
CA PHE A 75 4.76 10.12 4.69
C PHE A 75 4.29 10.06 6.14
N ASP A 76 4.03 11.24 6.71
CA ASP A 76 3.63 11.40 8.11
C ASP A 76 2.31 12.18 8.20
N PHE A 77 1.34 11.86 7.32
CA PHE A 77 0.00 12.41 7.45
C PHE A 77 -0.68 11.83 8.70
N GLU A 78 -1.38 12.69 9.45
CA GLU A 78 -2.08 12.28 10.64
C GLU A 78 -3.21 11.28 10.31
N VAL A 79 -3.25 10.18 11.06
CA VAL A 79 -4.25 9.11 10.86
C VAL A 79 -5.66 9.64 11.10
N ARG A 80 -6.66 9.11 10.38
CA ARG A 80 -8.08 9.49 10.46
C ARG A 80 -8.41 10.90 9.99
N THR A 81 -7.47 11.60 9.37
CA THR A 81 -7.62 13.01 8.95
C THR A 81 -7.37 13.23 7.46
N PHE A 82 -7.16 12.18 6.66
CA PHE A 82 -6.76 12.31 5.25
C PHE A 82 -7.75 13.14 4.43
N ASN A 83 -9.03 13.11 4.78
CA ASN A 83 -10.07 13.91 4.12
C ASN A 83 -9.80 15.42 4.22
N TYR A 84 -9.14 15.90 5.29
CA TYR A 84 -8.76 17.31 5.42
C TYR A 84 -7.54 17.66 4.56
N TYR A 85 -6.68 16.69 4.27
CA TYR A 85 -5.42 16.85 3.51
C TYR A 85 -5.49 16.27 2.10
N ARG A 86 -6.70 16.13 1.53
CA ARG A 86 -6.90 15.40 0.27
C ARG A 86 -6.11 15.99 -0.91
N GLN A 87 -5.91 17.31 -0.95
CA GLN A 87 -5.21 17.96 -2.07
C GLN A 87 -3.70 17.79 -1.94
N GLU A 88 -3.19 17.85 -0.72
CA GLU A 88 -1.80 17.60 -0.36
C GLU A 88 -1.43 16.15 -0.67
N ILE A 89 -2.29 15.20 -0.28
CA ILE A 89 -2.16 13.78 -0.61
C ILE A 89 -2.15 13.58 -2.13
N LEU A 90 -3.11 14.16 -2.85
CA LEU A 90 -3.12 14.10 -4.32
C LEU A 90 -1.81 14.63 -4.92
N GLN A 91 -1.32 15.75 -4.41
CA GLN A 91 -0.07 16.35 -4.87
C GLN A 91 1.12 15.39 -4.65
N LYS A 92 1.20 14.71 -3.50
CA LYS A 92 2.19 13.65 -3.24
C LYS A 92 2.05 12.47 -4.20
N ILE A 93 0.84 12.01 -4.47
CA ILE A 93 0.59 10.93 -5.44
C ILE A 93 1.04 11.35 -6.85
N ILE A 94 0.81 12.61 -7.26
CA ILE A 94 1.26 13.13 -8.55
C ILE A 94 2.79 13.21 -8.64
N GLU A 95 3.46 13.63 -7.57
CA GLU A 95 4.92 13.63 -7.48
C GLU A 95 5.48 12.21 -7.70
N ILE A 96 4.97 11.24 -6.94
CA ILE A 96 5.32 9.81 -7.07
C ILE A 96 5.08 9.31 -8.49
N ARG A 97 3.92 9.61 -9.09
CA ARG A 97 3.60 9.22 -10.48
C ARG A 97 4.65 9.74 -11.45
N ASN A 98 5.04 11.01 -11.33
CA ASN A 98 5.94 11.65 -12.28
C ASN A 98 7.39 11.13 -12.14
N GLU A 99 7.80 10.79 -10.92
CA GLU A 99 9.11 10.22 -10.61
C GLU A 99 9.20 8.74 -11.03
N ILE A 100 8.29 7.90 -10.51
CA ILE A 100 8.35 6.44 -10.69
C ILE A 100 7.82 6.02 -12.07
N LYS A 101 6.81 6.72 -12.60
CA LYS A 101 6.07 6.36 -13.83
C LYS A 101 5.62 4.88 -13.82
N PRO A 102 4.81 4.45 -12.83
CA PRO A 102 4.44 3.05 -12.68
C PRO A 102 3.59 2.55 -13.86
N ASP A 103 3.77 1.27 -14.21
CA ASP A 103 2.96 0.60 -15.24
C ASP A 103 1.62 0.12 -14.67
N ILE A 104 1.58 -0.14 -13.36
CA ILE A 104 0.40 -0.58 -12.61
C ILE A 104 0.42 0.00 -11.20
N VAL A 105 -0.76 0.36 -10.70
CA VAL A 105 -0.96 0.84 -9.34
C VAL A 105 -1.91 -0.08 -8.58
N PHE A 106 -1.52 -0.46 -7.38
CA PHE A 106 -2.35 -1.14 -6.40
C PHE A 106 -2.73 -0.15 -5.31
N MET A 107 -4.02 -0.07 -4.98
CA MET A 107 -4.54 0.85 -3.97
C MET A 107 -5.75 0.22 -3.26
N PRO A 108 -6.25 0.78 -2.15
CA PRO A 108 -7.44 0.26 -1.50
C PRO A 108 -8.66 0.26 -2.42
N SER A 109 -9.58 -0.65 -2.14
CA SER A 109 -10.94 -0.64 -2.70
C SER A 109 -11.60 0.73 -2.56
N VAL A 110 -12.28 1.17 -3.61
CA VAL A 110 -13.13 2.37 -3.57
C VAL A 110 -14.36 2.20 -2.67
N ASN A 111 -14.70 0.95 -2.33
CA ASN A 111 -15.81 0.60 -1.47
C ASN A 111 -15.36 0.34 -0.02
N ASP A 112 -14.09 0.60 0.30
CA ASP A 112 -13.57 0.50 1.66
C ASP A 112 -14.22 1.59 2.53
N ILE A 113 -14.83 1.20 3.65
CA ILE A 113 -15.52 2.14 4.55
C ILE A 113 -14.57 3.02 5.37
N HIS A 114 -13.28 2.68 5.44
CA HIS A 114 -12.31 3.45 6.20
C HIS A 114 -12.02 4.77 5.48
N GLN A 115 -12.24 5.90 6.16
CA GLN A 115 -12.18 7.24 5.56
C GLN A 115 -10.83 7.59 4.92
N ASP A 116 -9.73 7.12 5.51
CA ASP A 116 -8.39 7.30 4.95
C ASP A 116 -8.20 6.48 3.67
N HIS A 117 -8.69 5.22 3.65
CA HIS A 117 -8.62 4.34 2.48
C HIS A 117 -9.42 4.94 1.34
N HIS A 118 -10.64 5.41 1.62
CA HIS A 118 -11.48 6.11 0.66
C HIS A 118 -10.79 7.35 0.09
N THR A 119 -10.04 8.11 0.91
CA THR A 119 -9.27 9.26 0.42
C THR A 119 -8.16 8.82 -0.53
N ILE A 120 -7.32 7.86 -0.15
CA ILE A 120 -6.25 7.34 -1.02
C ILE A 120 -6.82 6.74 -2.31
N ALA A 121 -7.90 5.97 -2.24
CA ALA A 121 -8.52 5.36 -3.40
C ALA A 121 -9.03 6.43 -4.39
N ASN A 122 -9.76 7.44 -3.92
CA ASN A 122 -10.26 8.51 -4.78
C ASN A 122 -9.15 9.35 -5.40
N GLU A 123 -8.15 9.74 -4.61
CA GLU A 123 -7.04 10.55 -5.12
C GLU A 123 -6.10 9.72 -6.03
N GLY A 124 -5.94 8.43 -5.74
CA GLY A 124 -5.26 7.46 -6.60
C GLY A 124 -5.93 7.35 -7.97
N ILE A 125 -7.26 7.20 -8.03
CA ILE A 125 -8.01 7.22 -9.30
C ILE A 125 -7.77 8.53 -10.06
N ARG A 126 -7.90 9.68 -9.39
CA ARG A 126 -7.71 10.98 -10.05
C ARG A 126 -6.30 11.13 -10.64
N ALA A 127 -5.28 10.67 -9.91
CA ALA A 127 -3.88 10.73 -10.35
C ALA A 127 -3.56 9.71 -11.45
N PHE A 128 -4.17 8.53 -11.45
CA PHE A 128 -3.81 7.41 -12.33
C PHE A 128 -4.92 6.99 -13.30
N LYS A 129 -5.92 7.83 -13.56
CA LYS A 129 -7.08 7.53 -14.46
C LYS A 129 -6.73 7.09 -15.90
N PHE A 130 -5.48 7.21 -16.32
CA PHE A 130 -4.99 6.75 -17.62
C PHE A 130 -3.98 5.60 -17.51
N SER A 131 -3.90 4.96 -16.35
CA SER A 131 -3.00 3.85 -16.03
C SER A 131 -3.80 2.61 -15.65
N THR A 132 -3.14 1.45 -15.59
CA THR A 132 -3.77 0.25 -15.01
C THR A 132 -3.83 0.39 -13.50
N ILE A 133 -5.03 0.24 -12.94
CA ILE A 133 -5.30 0.29 -11.51
C ILE A 133 -5.91 -1.04 -11.09
N MET A 134 -5.42 -1.61 -9.99
CA MET A 134 -6.01 -2.75 -9.31
C MET A 134 -6.30 -2.35 -7.86
N CYS A 135 -7.49 -2.70 -7.37
CA CYS A 135 -7.84 -2.42 -5.98
C CYS A 135 -7.65 -3.67 -5.13
N TYR A 136 -7.01 -3.53 -3.98
CA TYR A 136 -6.96 -4.58 -2.96
C TYR A 136 -8.01 -4.33 -1.88
N GLU A 137 -8.43 -5.40 -1.21
CA GLU A 137 -9.46 -5.36 -0.19
C GLU A 137 -8.88 -5.61 1.19
N VAL A 138 -9.49 -4.97 2.17
CA VAL A 138 -9.35 -5.27 3.59
C VAL A 138 -10.70 -5.87 4.04
N PRO A 139 -10.77 -7.16 4.44
CA PRO A 139 -12.04 -7.90 4.59
C PRO A 139 -13.04 -7.27 5.56
N TRP A 140 -12.59 -6.66 6.65
CA TRP A 140 -13.48 -6.03 7.62
C TRP A 140 -14.03 -4.67 7.17
N ASN A 141 -13.41 -4.04 6.16
CA ASN A 141 -13.85 -2.76 5.63
C ASN A 141 -14.77 -2.89 4.40
N ASN A 142 -14.75 -4.02 3.70
CA ASN A 142 -15.48 -4.22 2.45
C ASN A 142 -16.69 -5.14 2.68
N PHE A 143 -17.87 -4.55 2.89
CA PHE A 143 -19.10 -5.32 3.14
C PHE A 143 -19.64 -6.07 1.92
N THR A 144 -19.21 -5.67 0.72
CA THR A 144 -19.57 -6.31 -0.53
C THR A 144 -18.31 -6.76 -1.26
N PHE A 145 -18.27 -8.02 -1.66
CA PHE A 145 -17.16 -8.58 -2.43
C PHE A 145 -17.45 -8.47 -3.93
N ASN A 146 -16.89 -7.44 -4.57
CA ASN A 146 -17.10 -7.14 -5.99
C ASN A 146 -15.77 -7.21 -6.74
N THR A 147 -15.31 -8.43 -7.04
CA THR A 147 -14.02 -8.65 -7.71
C THR A 147 -14.15 -8.71 -9.22
N SER A 148 -13.22 -8.04 -9.91
CA SER A 148 -13.10 -8.07 -11.38
C SER A 148 -11.87 -8.84 -11.87
N SER A 149 -10.96 -9.21 -10.97
CA SER A 149 -9.71 -9.90 -11.30
C SER A 149 -9.21 -10.73 -10.13
N PHE A 150 -8.55 -11.85 -10.44
CA PHE A 150 -7.86 -12.70 -9.47
C PHE A 150 -6.41 -12.86 -9.89
N ILE A 151 -5.48 -12.67 -8.96
CA ILE A 151 -4.05 -12.92 -9.17
C ILE A 151 -3.72 -14.26 -8.55
N TYR A 152 -3.37 -15.23 -9.38
CA TYR A 152 -2.95 -16.55 -8.90
C TYR A 152 -1.63 -16.45 -8.12
N LEU A 153 -1.61 -16.99 -6.90
CA LEU A 153 -0.45 -17.01 -6.01
C LEU A 153 0.00 -18.45 -5.77
N SER A 154 1.31 -18.68 -5.76
CA SER A 154 1.90 -19.93 -5.28
C SER A 154 1.98 -19.90 -3.75
N GLU A 155 2.26 -21.05 -3.14
CA GLU A 155 2.47 -21.18 -1.69
C GLU A 155 3.55 -20.22 -1.18
N ASN A 156 4.71 -20.14 -1.86
CA ASN A 156 5.79 -19.23 -1.50
C ASN A 156 5.34 -17.75 -1.47
N HIS A 157 4.43 -17.32 -2.36
CA HIS A 157 3.91 -15.95 -2.32
C HIS A 157 3.03 -15.70 -1.09
N ILE A 158 2.27 -16.71 -0.67
CA ILE A 158 1.45 -16.64 0.54
C ILE A 158 2.34 -16.64 1.78
N GLU A 159 3.36 -17.49 1.83
CA GLU A 159 4.34 -17.52 2.91
C GLU A 159 5.07 -16.18 3.05
N ALA A 160 5.51 -15.58 1.94
CA ALA A 160 6.14 -14.26 1.95
C ALA A 160 5.21 -13.19 2.55
N LYS A 161 3.93 -13.20 2.16
CA LYS A 161 2.91 -12.32 2.75
C LYS A 161 2.77 -12.54 4.26
N ILE A 162 2.66 -13.79 4.70
CA ILE A 162 2.51 -14.14 6.12
C ILE A 162 3.74 -13.70 6.91
N ASN A 163 4.94 -13.92 6.38
CA ASN A 163 6.18 -13.54 7.06
C ASN A 163 6.30 -12.02 7.18
N ALA A 164 5.91 -11.26 6.16
CA ALA A 164 5.86 -9.81 6.23
C ALA A 164 4.85 -9.31 7.27
N LEU A 165 3.67 -9.95 7.37
CA LEU A 165 2.66 -9.59 8.36
C LEU A 165 3.06 -9.92 9.81
N LYS A 166 4.02 -10.82 10.04
CA LYS A 166 4.55 -11.12 11.38
C LYS A 166 5.54 -10.06 11.89
N GLU A 167 5.91 -9.09 11.05
CA GLU A 167 6.80 -8.00 11.44
C GLU A 167 6.04 -6.87 12.16
N TYR A 168 4.71 -6.94 12.26
CA TYR A 168 3.81 -6.09 13.05
C TYR A 168 3.31 -6.84 14.30
#